data_AF-A0A2M8NGV5-F1
#
_entry.id   AF-A0A2M8NGV5-F1
#
_cell.length_a   1.000
_cell.length_b   1.000
_cell.length_c   1.000
_cell.angle_alpha   90.00
_cell.angle_beta   90.00
_cell.angle_gamma   90.00
#
_symmetry.space_group_name_H-M   'P 1'
#
loop_
_entity.id
_entity.type
_entity.pdbx_description
1 polymer ?
#
loop_
_entity_poly.entity_id
_entity_poly.type
_entity_poly.pdbx_seq_one_letter_code
_entity_poly.pdbx_strand_id
1 'polypeptide(L)'
;PTAIPTPTFPPPVTNFDNLRFDQRYLHPSGLYTIALPTGYRVAQPNTSSSIAQVNLRSDTTLGVIDAYIEKPFSPVTTADLSGRFTRETLAPTWSRFPSWRETNRQTVDDKLIIDFAIEFQRQNYVARQQVWTDGDLIYSVRVLTPDNAVPYLRHVLENVAASIQPLELFPGTPFDWQADYNNLTNLIWRHPSDWTILDGGIGRPTTWGAPNNVTLRIETRPNRIIGNETEAASFVDELQRGAAVLSVQPVTRVKLALTHSIRSSASVISTR
;
A
#
# COMPACT_ATOMS: atom_id res chain seq x y z
N PRO A 1 -11.12 -38.28 -33.57
CA PRO A 1 -10.89 -37.33 -32.45
C PRO A 1 -11.27 -35.90 -32.87
N THR A 2 -12.24 -35.29 -32.18
CA THR A 2 -12.60 -33.89 -32.41
C THR A 2 -11.56 -33.00 -31.74
N ALA A 3 -10.96 -32.07 -32.48
CA ALA A 3 -10.01 -31.12 -31.91
C ALA A 3 -10.72 -30.28 -30.83
N ILE A 4 -10.19 -30.30 -29.61
CA ILE A 4 -10.68 -29.44 -28.54
C ILE A 4 -10.18 -28.02 -28.84
N PRO A 5 -11.05 -27.00 -28.89
CA PRO A 5 -10.62 -25.62 -29.13
C PRO A 5 -9.58 -25.20 -28.07
N THR A 6 -8.43 -24.72 -28.52
CA THR A 6 -7.45 -24.11 -27.62
C THR A 6 -7.94 -22.70 -27.28
N PRO A 7 -8.12 -22.36 -25.99
CA PRO A 7 -8.52 -21.01 -25.62
C PRO A 7 -7.44 -20.01 -26.05
N THR A 8 -7.81 -19.00 -26.82
CA THR A 8 -6.88 -17.96 -27.30
C THR A 8 -6.80 -16.79 -26.33
N PHE A 9 -5.65 -16.09 -26.36
CA PHE A 9 -5.51 -14.81 -25.66
C PHE A 9 -6.22 -13.68 -26.41
N PRO A 10 -6.62 -12.61 -25.69
CA PRO A 10 -6.94 -11.36 -26.36
C PRO A 10 -5.71 -10.84 -27.13
N PRO A 11 -5.91 -10.04 -28.18
CA PRO A 11 -4.81 -9.32 -28.84
C PRO A 11 -4.02 -8.50 -27.80
N PRO A 12 -2.67 -8.52 -27.85
CA PRO A 12 -1.87 -7.78 -26.89
C PRO A 12 -2.05 -6.27 -27.10
N VAL A 13 -1.99 -5.51 -26.02
CA VAL A 13 -1.93 -4.05 -26.09
C VAL A 13 -0.58 -3.66 -26.69
N THR A 14 -0.60 -2.92 -27.80
CA THR A 14 0.61 -2.45 -28.50
C THR A 14 0.75 -0.93 -28.49
N ASN A 15 -0.33 -0.20 -28.21
CA ASN A 15 -0.30 1.25 -27.98
C ASN A 15 -0.46 1.52 -26.48
N PHE A 16 0.54 2.17 -25.88
CA PHE A 16 0.58 2.48 -24.45
C PHE A 16 0.15 3.91 -24.11
N ASP A 17 -0.18 4.76 -25.09
CA ASP A 17 -0.54 6.17 -24.88
C ASP A 17 -1.77 6.35 -23.98
N ASN A 18 -2.67 5.38 -24.00
CA ASN A 18 -3.89 5.37 -23.18
C ASN A 18 -3.70 4.71 -21.81
N LEU A 19 -2.55 4.12 -21.54
CA LEU A 19 -2.26 3.47 -20.27
C LEU A 19 -1.70 4.51 -19.30
N ARG A 20 -2.58 5.06 -18.46
CA ARG A 20 -2.21 6.06 -17.46
C ARG A 20 -1.91 5.44 -16.10
N PHE A 21 -1.02 6.11 -15.36
CA PHE A 21 -0.56 5.76 -14.00
C PHE A 21 -0.72 6.94 -13.03
N ASP A 22 -1.64 7.85 -13.35
CA ASP A 22 -1.93 9.08 -12.61
C ASP A 22 -2.79 8.83 -11.37
N GLN A 23 -3.68 7.84 -11.41
CA GLN A 23 -4.45 7.44 -10.23
C GLN A 23 -3.56 6.74 -9.20
N ARG A 24 -3.66 7.19 -7.94
CA ARG A 24 -2.94 6.59 -6.80
C ARG A 24 -3.88 5.75 -5.94
N TYR A 25 -3.41 4.56 -5.59
CA TYR A 25 -4.01 3.71 -4.57
C TYR A 25 -3.21 3.85 -3.27
N LEU A 26 -3.90 4.19 -2.18
CA LEU A 26 -3.37 4.14 -0.83
C LEU A 26 -3.61 2.74 -0.26
N HIS A 27 -2.55 2.06 0.16
CA HIS A 27 -2.68 0.75 0.80
C HIS A 27 -3.45 0.88 2.14
N PRO A 28 -4.31 -0.07 2.52
CA PRO A 28 -5.06 -0.03 3.79
C PRO A 28 -4.19 -0.04 5.04
N SER A 29 -2.91 -0.37 4.93
CA SER A 29 -1.96 -0.19 6.04
C SER A 29 -1.57 1.28 6.24
N GLY A 30 -1.79 2.16 5.26
CA GLY A 30 -1.34 3.56 5.28
C GLY A 30 0.17 3.74 5.13
N LEU A 31 0.91 2.69 4.74
CA LEU A 31 2.38 2.70 4.69
C LEU A 31 2.96 3.09 3.33
N TYR A 32 2.19 2.97 2.25
CA TYR A 32 2.63 3.38 0.93
C TYR A 32 1.46 3.69 0.01
N THR A 33 1.77 4.40 -1.08
CA THR A 33 0.91 4.52 -2.25
C THR A 33 1.57 3.89 -3.47
N ILE A 34 0.76 3.48 -4.43
CA ILE A 34 1.21 2.93 -5.72
C ILE A 34 0.25 3.40 -6.81
N ALA A 35 0.71 3.51 -8.06
CA ALA A 35 -0.19 3.76 -9.17
C ALA A 35 -1.22 2.63 -9.32
N LEU A 36 -2.46 2.99 -9.61
CA LEU A 36 -3.50 2.10 -10.10
C LEU A 36 -3.61 2.33 -11.61
N PRO A 37 -3.02 1.46 -12.46
CA PRO A 37 -3.03 1.70 -13.90
C PRO A 37 -4.45 1.68 -14.46
N THR A 38 -4.66 2.40 -15.56
CA THR A 38 -5.95 2.42 -16.27
C THR A 38 -6.41 1.00 -16.60
N GLY A 39 -7.65 0.65 -16.25
CA GLY A 39 -8.23 -0.67 -16.49
C GLY A 39 -7.90 -1.74 -15.43
N TYR A 40 -7.06 -1.44 -14.45
CA TYR A 40 -6.83 -2.31 -13.29
C TYR A 40 -7.80 -2.00 -12.17
N ARG A 41 -8.12 -3.04 -11.38
CA ARG A 41 -8.81 -2.91 -10.11
C ARG A 41 -8.05 -3.61 -8.99
N VAL A 42 -8.20 -3.10 -7.79
CA VAL A 42 -7.70 -3.74 -6.57
C VAL A 42 -8.48 -5.03 -6.32
N ALA A 43 -7.80 -6.12 -6.04
CA ALA A 43 -8.42 -7.41 -5.78
C ALA A 43 -8.34 -7.83 -4.32
N GLN A 44 -7.13 -7.86 -3.75
CA GLN A 44 -6.86 -8.45 -2.45
C GLN A 44 -5.68 -7.72 -1.80
N PRO A 45 -5.90 -6.59 -1.10
CA PRO A 45 -4.88 -6.06 -0.21
C PRO A 45 -4.72 -6.97 1.01
N ASN A 46 -3.50 -7.10 1.49
CA ASN A 46 -3.16 -7.88 2.65
C ASN A 46 -2.06 -7.17 3.44
N THR A 47 -2.13 -7.29 4.76
CA THR A 47 -1.10 -6.77 5.66
C THR A 47 -0.75 -7.84 6.68
N SER A 48 0.53 -8.04 6.92
CA SER A 48 1.07 -8.85 8.01
C SER A 48 1.98 -7.99 8.88
N SER A 49 2.61 -8.60 9.89
CA SER A 49 3.56 -7.92 10.78
C SER A 49 4.79 -7.35 10.09
N SER A 50 5.10 -7.77 8.86
CA SER A 50 6.26 -7.31 8.09
C SER A 50 5.98 -6.95 6.64
N ILE A 51 4.81 -7.30 6.08
CA ILE A 51 4.50 -7.11 4.66
C ILE A 51 3.20 -6.34 4.50
N ALA A 52 3.19 -5.37 3.57
CA ALA A 52 1.98 -4.71 3.10
C ALA A 52 1.88 -4.90 1.58
N GLN A 53 0.94 -5.74 1.15
CA GLN A 53 0.84 -6.29 -0.19
C GLN A 53 -0.50 -5.97 -0.85
N VAL A 54 -0.47 -5.65 -2.14
CA VAL A 54 -1.67 -5.49 -2.97
C VAL A 54 -1.56 -6.31 -4.24
N ASN A 55 -2.70 -6.88 -4.64
CA ASN A 55 -2.89 -7.42 -5.98
C ASN A 55 -3.81 -6.52 -6.78
N LEU A 56 -3.34 -6.11 -7.96
CA LEU A 56 -4.13 -5.39 -8.96
C LEU A 56 -4.34 -6.32 -10.16
N ARG A 57 -5.54 -6.31 -10.74
CA ARG A 57 -5.84 -7.15 -11.90
C ARG A 57 -6.64 -6.42 -12.97
N SER A 58 -6.39 -6.80 -14.20
CA SER A 58 -7.13 -6.38 -15.38
C SER A 58 -7.76 -7.61 -16.04
N ASP A 59 -9.09 -7.62 -16.15
CA ASP A 59 -9.81 -8.72 -16.82
C ASP A 59 -9.72 -8.60 -18.34
N THR A 60 -9.44 -7.39 -18.85
CA THR A 60 -9.37 -7.12 -20.30
C THR A 60 -8.03 -7.58 -20.87
N THR A 61 -6.94 -7.33 -20.16
CA THR A 61 -5.59 -7.70 -20.59
C THR A 61 -5.10 -9.00 -19.97
N LEU A 62 -5.91 -9.63 -19.10
CA LEU A 62 -5.53 -10.78 -18.27
C LEU A 62 -4.22 -10.54 -17.48
N GLY A 63 -4.00 -9.27 -17.11
CA GLY A 63 -2.78 -8.84 -16.43
C GLY A 63 -2.96 -8.85 -14.92
N VAL A 64 -1.95 -9.31 -14.20
CA VAL A 64 -1.89 -9.27 -12.74
C VAL A 64 -0.64 -8.53 -12.30
N ILE A 65 -0.80 -7.61 -11.36
CA ILE A 65 0.28 -6.93 -10.66
C ILE A 65 0.21 -7.39 -9.20
N ASP A 66 1.32 -7.90 -8.70
CA ASP A 66 1.54 -8.23 -7.30
C ASP A 66 2.62 -7.30 -6.78
N ALA A 67 2.28 -6.41 -5.85
CA ALA A 67 3.20 -5.40 -5.35
C ALA A 67 3.17 -5.38 -3.82
N TYR A 68 4.34 -5.24 -3.20
CA TYR A 68 4.42 -5.09 -1.76
C TYR A 68 5.64 -4.30 -1.33
N ILE A 69 5.53 -3.74 -0.13
CA ILE A 69 6.68 -3.35 0.68
C ILE A 69 6.83 -4.32 1.84
N GLU A 70 8.07 -4.54 2.25
CA GLU A 70 8.41 -5.43 3.34
C GLU A 70 9.44 -4.79 4.25
N LYS A 71 9.21 -4.92 5.56
CA LYS A 71 10.17 -4.56 6.59
C LYS A 71 11.05 -5.77 6.94
N PRO A 72 12.33 -5.79 6.57
CA PRO A 72 13.24 -6.84 6.97
C PRO A 72 13.59 -6.73 8.46
N PHE A 73 14.02 -7.84 9.07
CA PHE A 73 14.44 -7.87 10.48
C PHE A 73 15.76 -7.13 10.75
N SER A 74 16.63 -7.13 9.75
CA SER A 74 17.88 -6.37 9.72
C SER A 74 17.95 -5.60 8.41
N PRO A 75 18.69 -4.49 8.33
CA PRO A 75 18.89 -3.79 7.06
C PRO A 75 19.39 -4.73 5.95
N VAL A 76 18.92 -4.51 4.72
CA VAL A 76 19.18 -5.39 3.57
C VAL A 76 19.78 -4.58 2.42
N THR A 77 20.87 -5.09 1.84
CA THR A 77 21.50 -4.51 0.65
C THR A 77 20.99 -5.17 -0.63
N THR A 78 21.23 -4.54 -1.77
CA THR A 78 20.89 -5.12 -3.09
C THR A 78 21.52 -6.50 -3.30
N ALA A 79 22.75 -6.71 -2.81
CA ALA A 79 23.47 -7.98 -2.96
C ALA A 79 22.76 -9.13 -2.23
N ASP A 80 22.07 -8.83 -1.13
CA ASP A 80 21.36 -9.81 -0.31
C ASP A 80 20.04 -10.28 -0.96
N LEU A 81 19.47 -9.47 -1.87
CA LEU A 81 18.16 -9.74 -2.47
C LEU A 81 18.13 -11.08 -3.19
N SER A 82 19.18 -11.44 -3.94
CA SER A 82 19.20 -12.70 -4.69
C SER A 82 19.10 -13.92 -3.75
N GLY A 83 19.82 -13.89 -2.62
CA GLY A 83 19.78 -14.95 -1.60
C GLY A 83 18.48 -14.98 -0.80
N ARG A 84 17.73 -13.87 -0.79
CA ARG A 84 16.43 -13.76 -0.12
C ARG A 84 15.29 -14.31 -0.97
N PHE A 85 15.34 -14.09 -2.28
CA PHE A 85 14.34 -14.53 -3.24
C PHE A 85 14.72 -15.87 -3.88
N THR A 86 14.93 -16.89 -3.06
CA THR A 86 15.20 -18.26 -3.53
C THR A 86 13.96 -18.93 -4.11
N ARG A 87 14.13 -20.10 -4.74
CA ARG A 87 13.00 -20.89 -5.23
C ARG A 87 12.02 -21.26 -4.11
N GLU A 88 12.53 -21.57 -2.92
CA GLU A 88 11.75 -21.97 -1.75
C GLU A 88 10.88 -20.82 -1.24
N THR A 89 11.39 -19.60 -1.24
CA THR A 89 10.63 -18.41 -0.83
C THR A 89 9.63 -17.95 -1.90
N LEU A 90 9.95 -18.15 -3.18
CA LEU A 90 9.07 -17.82 -4.30
C LEU A 90 7.94 -18.84 -4.48
N ALA A 91 8.16 -20.13 -4.19
CA ALA A 91 7.19 -21.19 -4.45
C ALA A 91 5.80 -20.96 -3.83
N PRO A 92 5.65 -20.52 -2.56
CA PRO A 92 4.35 -20.22 -1.98
C PRO A 92 3.58 -19.12 -2.74
N THR A 93 4.30 -18.13 -3.27
CA THR A 93 3.71 -17.00 -4.03
C THR A 93 3.16 -17.44 -5.39
N TRP A 94 3.55 -18.63 -5.87
CA TRP A 94 3.10 -19.25 -7.11
C TRP A 94 2.15 -20.43 -6.86
N SER A 95 1.65 -20.62 -5.64
CA SER A 95 0.82 -21.79 -5.26
C SER A 95 -0.44 -22.01 -6.11
N ARG A 96 -0.94 -20.98 -6.78
CA ARG A 96 -2.09 -21.08 -7.71
C ARG A 96 -1.70 -21.56 -9.12
N PHE A 97 -0.41 -21.64 -9.42
CA PHE A 97 0.12 -22.01 -10.72
C PHE A 97 0.85 -23.35 -10.61
N PRO A 98 0.28 -24.45 -11.15
CA PRO A 98 0.84 -25.79 -10.97
C PRO A 98 2.17 -25.98 -11.72
N SER A 99 2.45 -25.14 -12.73
CA SER A 99 3.67 -25.17 -13.52
C SER A 99 4.22 -23.76 -13.69
N TRP A 100 5.36 -23.51 -13.06
CA TRP A 100 6.13 -22.28 -13.22
C TRP A 100 7.62 -22.61 -13.19
N ARG A 101 8.42 -21.81 -13.89
CA ARG A 101 9.88 -21.87 -13.84
C ARG A 101 10.48 -20.47 -13.89
N GLU A 102 11.54 -20.26 -13.14
CA GLU A 102 12.44 -19.14 -13.34
C GLU A 102 13.21 -19.35 -14.65
N THR A 103 13.24 -18.33 -15.51
CA THR A 103 13.92 -18.36 -16.81
C THR A 103 15.16 -17.49 -16.86
N ASN A 104 15.22 -16.46 -16.03
CA ASN A 104 16.36 -15.56 -15.94
C ASN A 104 16.39 -14.86 -14.58
N ARG A 105 17.60 -14.52 -14.11
CA ARG A 105 17.85 -13.76 -12.88
C ARG A 105 19.09 -12.89 -13.07
N GLN A 106 18.95 -11.61 -12.75
CA GLN A 106 20.04 -10.65 -12.88
C GLN A 106 19.83 -9.47 -11.94
N THR A 107 20.92 -8.82 -11.56
CA THR A 107 20.89 -7.51 -10.88
C THR A 107 21.23 -6.43 -11.90
N VAL A 108 20.37 -5.43 -12.05
CA VAL A 108 20.52 -4.30 -12.97
C VAL A 108 20.06 -3.04 -12.25
N ASP A 109 20.88 -1.98 -12.28
CA ASP A 109 20.56 -0.66 -11.67
C ASP A 109 20.06 -0.75 -10.22
N ASP A 110 20.78 -1.51 -9.39
CA ASP A 110 20.44 -1.79 -8.00
C ASP A 110 19.09 -2.51 -7.77
N LYS A 111 18.56 -3.15 -8.81
CA LYS A 111 17.35 -3.98 -8.74
C LYS A 111 17.64 -5.42 -9.09
N LEU A 112 17.13 -6.35 -8.30
CA LEU A 112 17.03 -7.75 -8.69
C LEU A 112 15.85 -7.92 -9.64
N ILE A 113 16.12 -8.45 -10.83
CA ILE A 113 15.13 -8.79 -11.86
C ILE A 113 15.07 -10.31 -11.99
N ILE A 114 13.86 -10.87 -11.87
CA ILE A 114 13.61 -12.30 -12.05
C ILE A 114 12.51 -12.48 -13.08
N ASP A 115 12.77 -13.29 -14.09
CA ASP A 115 11.82 -13.65 -15.15
C ASP A 115 11.27 -15.06 -14.93
N PHE A 116 10.00 -15.25 -15.26
CA PHE A 116 9.30 -16.51 -15.10
C PHE A 116 8.51 -16.87 -16.35
N ALA A 117 8.46 -18.17 -16.64
CA ALA A 117 7.49 -18.77 -17.56
C ALA A 117 6.49 -19.60 -16.75
N ILE A 118 5.21 -19.46 -17.07
CA ILE A 118 4.10 -20.06 -16.34
C ILE A 118 3.18 -20.76 -17.34
N GLU A 119 2.75 -21.97 -17.02
CA GLU A 119 1.69 -22.66 -17.76
C GLU A 119 0.47 -22.79 -16.85
N PHE A 120 -0.65 -22.25 -17.33
CA PHE A 120 -1.91 -22.27 -16.59
C PHE A 120 -3.07 -22.52 -17.55
N GLN A 121 -3.89 -23.54 -17.26
CA GLN A 121 -5.08 -23.87 -18.07
C GLN A 121 -4.78 -24.02 -19.58
N ARG A 122 -3.65 -24.66 -19.95
CA ARG A 122 -3.16 -24.85 -21.33
C ARG A 122 -2.82 -23.54 -22.06
N GLN A 123 -2.55 -22.48 -21.31
CA GLN A 123 -2.11 -21.19 -21.80
C GLN A 123 -0.77 -20.81 -21.18
N ASN A 124 0.05 -20.11 -21.95
CA ASN A 124 1.38 -19.68 -21.55
C ASN A 124 1.35 -18.23 -21.07
N TYR A 125 1.82 -18.02 -19.85
CA TYR A 125 1.99 -16.71 -19.26
C TYR A 125 3.47 -16.47 -19.01
N VAL A 126 3.82 -15.20 -18.95
CA VAL A 126 5.14 -14.74 -18.55
C VAL A 126 4.99 -13.76 -17.42
N ALA A 127 5.97 -13.76 -16.52
CA ALA A 127 6.03 -12.79 -15.46
C ALA A 127 7.44 -12.23 -15.30
N ARG A 128 7.52 -10.97 -14.86
CA ARG A 128 8.78 -10.36 -14.41
C ARG A 128 8.56 -9.73 -13.06
N GLN A 129 9.48 -9.99 -12.16
CA GLN A 129 9.57 -9.39 -10.85
C GLN A 129 10.76 -8.45 -10.79
N GLN A 130 10.54 -7.24 -10.30
CA GLN A 130 11.58 -6.29 -9.90
C GLN A 130 11.55 -6.15 -8.38
N VAL A 131 12.71 -6.29 -7.76
CA VAL A 131 12.91 -6.11 -6.33
C VAL A 131 14.04 -5.13 -6.08
N TRP A 132 13.86 -4.19 -5.17
CA TRP A 132 14.90 -3.25 -4.74
C TRP A 132 14.76 -2.93 -3.27
N THR A 133 15.74 -2.23 -2.70
CA THR A 133 15.79 -1.87 -1.28
C THR A 133 16.40 -0.48 -1.11
N ASP A 134 15.96 0.26 -0.11
CA ASP A 134 16.61 1.49 0.37
C ASP A 134 17.47 1.24 1.63
N GLY A 135 17.55 -0.02 2.07
CA GLY A 135 18.21 -0.44 3.30
C GLY A 135 17.21 -0.78 4.40
N ASP A 136 16.13 -0.02 4.53
CA ASP A 136 15.12 -0.14 5.59
C ASP A 136 13.88 -0.90 5.15
N LEU A 137 13.52 -0.81 3.86
CA LEU A 137 12.39 -1.50 3.25
C LEU A 137 12.83 -2.22 1.99
N ILE A 138 12.18 -3.35 1.73
CA ILE A 138 12.28 -4.09 0.48
C ILE A 138 11.01 -3.86 -0.31
N TYR A 139 11.19 -3.48 -1.56
CA TYR A 139 10.14 -3.21 -2.52
C TYR A 139 10.10 -4.34 -3.53
N SER A 140 8.90 -4.81 -3.86
CA SER A 140 8.73 -5.84 -4.88
C SER A 140 7.52 -5.53 -5.74
N VAL A 141 7.70 -5.57 -7.05
CA VAL A 141 6.62 -5.52 -8.04
C VAL A 141 6.81 -6.66 -9.01
N ARG A 142 5.77 -7.48 -9.17
CA ARG A 142 5.71 -8.56 -10.13
C ARG A 142 4.52 -8.36 -11.04
N VAL A 143 4.77 -8.36 -12.34
CA VAL A 143 3.72 -8.29 -13.37
C VAL A 143 3.67 -9.61 -14.11
N LEU A 144 2.47 -10.18 -14.23
CA LEU A 144 2.16 -11.37 -15.00
C LEU A 144 1.19 -11.02 -16.12
N THR A 145 1.47 -11.50 -17.32
CA THR A 145 0.62 -11.31 -18.52
C THR A 145 0.65 -12.56 -19.40
N PRO A 146 -0.26 -12.67 -20.38
CA PRO A 146 -0.08 -13.58 -21.51
C PRO A 146 1.32 -13.45 -22.15
N ASP A 147 1.86 -14.56 -22.66
CA ASP A 147 3.20 -14.60 -23.27
C ASP A 147 3.34 -13.77 -24.55
N ASN A 148 2.23 -13.48 -25.24
CA ASN A 148 2.18 -12.59 -26.40
C ASN A 148 2.24 -11.09 -26.04
N ALA A 149 2.27 -10.72 -24.76
CA ALA A 149 2.16 -9.34 -24.27
C ALA A 149 3.43 -8.83 -23.54
N VAL A 150 4.62 -9.35 -23.86
CA VAL A 150 5.88 -8.97 -23.19
C VAL A 150 6.17 -7.46 -23.18
N PRO A 151 5.98 -6.69 -24.29
CA PRO A 151 6.21 -5.25 -24.26
C PRO A 151 5.28 -4.52 -23.27
N TYR A 152 4.01 -4.94 -23.22
CA TYR A 152 3.02 -4.42 -22.28
C TYR A 152 3.41 -4.71 -20.83
N LEU A 153 3.85 -5.94 -20.55
CA LEU A 153 4.34 -6.33 -19.23
C LEU A 153 5.49 -5.42 -18.75
N ARG A 154 6.47 -5.17 -19.61
CA ARG A 154 7.62 -4.31 -19.26
C ARG A 154 7.18 -2.88 -18.97
N HIS A 155 6.33 -2.32 -19.83
CA HIS A 155 5.83 -0.97 -19.65
C HIS A 155 5.00 -0.80 -18.37
N VAL A 156 4.12 -1.75 -18.05
CA VAL A 156 3.37 -1.75 -16.78
C VAL A 156 4.31 -1.86 -15.59
N LEU A 157 5.25 -2.80 -15.62
CA LEU A 157 6.19 -3.04 -14.52
C LEU A 157 7.04 -1.81 -14.20
N GLU A 158 7.63 -1.19 -15.22
CA GLU A 158 8.50 -0.02 -15.05
C GLU A 158 7.75 1.16 -14.42
N ASN A 159 6.56 1.48 -14.94
CA ASN A 159 5.76 2.59 -14.43
C ASN A 159 5.20 2.31 -13.03
N VAL A 160 4.75 1.09 -12.76
CA VAL A 160 4.22 0.71 -11.44
C VAL A 160 5.35 0.69 -10.41
N ALA A 161 6.50 0.12 -10.73
CA ALA A 161 7.66 0.10 -9.83
C ALA A 161 8.13 1.52 -9.47
N ALA A 162 8.23 2.41 -10.46
CA ALA A 162 8.58 3.81 -10.25
C ALA A 162 7.52 4.59 -9.45
N SER A 163 6.30 4.06 -9.35
CA SER A 163 5.18 4.73 -8.68
C SER A 163 5.09 4.43 -7.18
N ILE A 164 5.80 3.43 -6.66
CA ILE A 164 5.73 3.12 -5.23
C ILE A 164 6.31 4.28 -4.42
N GLN A 165 5.53 4.78 -3.48
CA GLN A 165 5.93 5.84 -2.56
C GLN A 165 5.62 5.43 -1.12
N PRO A 166 6.65 5.14 -0.29
CA PRO A 166 6.48 4.99 1.15
C PRO A 166 5.90 6.24 1.79
N LEU A 167 5.13 6.04 2.85
CA LEU A 167 4.60 7.11 3.69
C LEU A 167 5.31 7.08 5.04
N GLU A 168 6.27 8.00 5.21
CA GLU A 168 7.09 8.13 6.44
C GLU A 168 6.33 8.76 7.62
N LEU A 169 5.00 8.90 7.54
CA LEU A 169 4.18 9.60 8.52
C LEU A 169 3.99 8.83 9.83
N PHE A 170 4.33 7.54 9.86
CA PHE A 170 4.02 6.65 10.98
C PHE A 170 5.27 5.90 11.49
N PRO A 171 6.36 6.60 11.81
CA PRO A 171 7.59 5.95 12.26
C PRO A 171 7.34 5.13 13.52
N GLY A 172 7.90 3.91 13.56
CA GLY A 172 7.82 3.02 14.72
C GLY A 172 6.47 2.32 14.94
N THR A 173 5.42 2.66 14.19
CA THR A 173 4.13 1.96 14.31
C THR A 173 4.22 0.54 13.71
N PRO A 174 3.49 -0.45 14.27
CA PRO A 174 3.47 -1.81 13.73
C PRO A 174 3.00 -1.86 12.27
N PHE A 175 3.53 -2.82 11.50
CA PHE A 175 3.26 -2.92 10.07
C PHE A 175 1.83 -3.39 9.77
N ASP A 176 1.28 -4.23 10.66
CA ASP A 176 -0.06 -4.82 10.59
C ASP A 176 -1.20 -3.89 11.02
N TRP A 177 -0.87 -2.69 11.50
CA TRP A 177 -1.88 -1.66 11.77
C TRP A 177 -2.59 -1.24 10.49
N GLN A 178 -3.88 -0.97 10.63
CA GLN A 178 -4.75 -0.47 9.59
C GLN A 178 -4.72 1.06 9.57
N ALA A 179 -5.12 1.64 8.44
CA ALA A 179 -5.24 3.06 8.25
C ALA A 179 -6.62 3.40 7.71
N ASP A 180 -7.22 4.43 8.30
CA ASP A 180 -8.40 5.07 7.76
C ASP A 180 -8.05 6.43 7.20
N TYR A 181 -8.69 6.74 6.08
CA TYR A 181 -8.55 8.01 5.40
C TYR A 181 -9.89 8.73 5.32
N ASN A 182 -9.93 9.95 5.85
CA ASN A 182 -11.05 10.85 5.72
C ASN A 182 -10.74 11.89 4.65
N ASN A 183 -11.36 11.72 3.47
CA ASN A 183 -11.17 12.58 2.31
C ASN A 183 -11.72 14.01 2.49
N LEU A 184 -12.65 14.24 3.43
CA LEU A 184 -13.16 15.58 3.71
C LEU A 184 -12.17 16.42 4.51
N THR A 185 -11.37 15.77 5.36
CA THR A 185 -10.47 16.44 6.30
C THR A 185 -9.00 16.25 5.94
N ASN A 186 -8.72 15.43 4.91
CA ASN A 186 -7.39 14.97 4.52
C ASN A 186 -6.60 14.38 5.71
N LEU A 187 -7.33 13.76 6.64
CA LEU A 187 -6.73 13.06 7.77
C LEU A 187 -6.52 11.60 7.39
N ILE A 188 -5.29 11.14 7.55
CA ILE A 188 -4.95 9.73 7.66
C ILE A 188 -4.53 9.47 9.10
N TRP A 189 -4.99 8.36 9.66
CA TRP A 189 -4.52 7.90 10.95
C TRP A 189 -4.43 6.37 10.93
N ARG A 190 -3.49 5.82 11.70
CA ARG A 190 -3.26 4.39 11.80
C ARG A 190 -3.67 3.88 13.17
N HIS A 191 -4.16 2.65 13.23
CA HIS A 191 -4.60 2.00 14.46
C HIS A 191 -4.40 0.49 14.44
N PRO A 192 -4.35 -0.14 15.63
CA PRO A 192 -4.43 -1.59 15.74
C PRO A 192 -5.66 -2.16 15.05
N SER A 193 -5.52 -3.35 14.47
CA SER A 193 -6.57 -4.02 13.69
C SER A 193 -7.75 -4.53 14.52
N ASP A 194 -7.60 -4.60 15.85
CA ASP A 194 -8.64 -4.98 16.80
C ASP A 194 -9.48 -3.78 17.30
N TRP A 195 -9.14 -2.57 16.89
CA TRP A 195 -9.94 -1.38 17.19
C TRP A 195 -11.17 -1.33 16.27
N THR A 196 -12.29 -0.87 16.82
CA THR A 196 -13.57 -0.82 16.10
C THR A 196 -14.21 0.56 16.19
N ILE A 197 -14.95 0.96 15.15
CA ILE A 197 -15.74 2.18 15.20
C ILE A 197 -16.96 1.92 16.10
N LEU A 198 -17.08 2.72 17.16
CA LEU A 198 -18.25 2.71 18.04
C LEU A 198 -19.33 3.70 17.59
N ASP A 199 -18.90 4.85 17.05
CA ASP A 199 -19.79 5.91 16.57
C ASP A 199 -19.06 6.81 15.54
N GLY A 200 -19.82 7.52 14.71
CA GLY A 200 -19.30 8.51 13.76
C GLY A 200 -19.20 8.04 12.31
N GLY A 201 -18.31 8.68 11.54
CA GLY A 201 -18.12 8.40 10.11
C GLY A 201 -17.67 9.62 9.30
N ILE A 202 -17.73 9.51 7.97
CA ILE A 202 -17.31 10.58 7.04
C ILE A 202 -18.06 11.88 7.38
N GLY A 203 -17.29 12.96 7.63
CA GLY A 203 -17.82 14.29 7.92
C GLY A 203 -18.33 14.49 9.36
N ARG A 204 -18.17 13.49 10.23
CA ARG A 204 -18.51 13.57 11.65
C ARG A 204 -17.27 13.19 12.49
N PRO A 205 -17.23 13.58 13.77
CA PRO A 205 -16.26 13.01 14.70
C PRO A 205 -16.41 11.48 14.73
N THR A 206 -15.30 10.75 14.74
CA THR A 206 -15.31 9.28 14.82
C THR A 206 -14.83 8.84 16.18
N THR A 207 -15.57 7.94 16.81
CA THR A 207 -15.21 7.33 18.09
C THR A 207 -14.83 5.88 17.87
N TRP A 208 -13.66 5.52 18.37
CA TRP A 208 -13.06 4.20 18.28
C TRP A 208 -13.04 3.55 19.65
N GLY A 209 -13.35 2.26 19.69
CA GLY A 209 -13.22 1.39 20.84
C GLY A 209 -11.96 0.56 20.69
N ALA A 210 -11.18 0.53 21.76
CA ALA A 210 -10.01 -0.32 21.92
C ALA A 210 -10.26 -1.31 23.07
N PRO A 211 -9.44 -2.37 23.20
CA PRO A 211 -9.50 -3.26 24.36
C PRO A 211 -9.43 -2.49 25.69
N ASN A 212 -9.93 -3.12 26.77
CA ASN A 212 -9.94 -2.56 28.12
C ASN A 212 -10.78 -1.28 28.29
N ASN A 213 -11.88 -1.15 27.51
CA ASN A 213 -12.80 -0.01 27.55
C ASN A 213 -12.13 1.35 27.28
N VAL A 214 -11.01 1.34 26.55
CA VAL A 214 -10.38 2.57 26.07
C VAL A 214 -11.15 3.07 24.85
N THR A 215 -11.41 4.38 24.80
CA THR A 215 -12.02 5.01 23.64
C THR A 215 -11.15 6.14 23.12
N LEU A 216 -11.04 6.24 21.79
CA LEU A 216 -10.40 7.36 21.12
C LEU A 216 -11.45 8.10 20.29
N ARG A 217 -11.60 9.40 20.53
CA ARG A 217 -12.42 10.27 19.69
C ARG A 217 -11.52 11.12 18.81
N ILE A 218 -11.75 11.06 17.51
CA ILE A 218 -11.07 11.88 16.50
C ILE A 218 -12.06 12.91 15.99
N GLU A 219 -11.73 14.19 16.19
CA GLU A 219 -12.58 15.30 15.83
C GLU A 219 -11.80 16.36 15.04
N THR A 220 -12.39 16.82 13.95
CA THR A 220 -11.86 17.92 13.14
C THR A 220 -12.97 18.94 12.91
N ARG A 221 -12.65 20.22 13.04
CA ARG A 221 -13.59 21.31 12.82
C ARG A 221 -13.10 22.21 11.69
N PRO A 222 -13.91 22.48 10.66
CA PRO A 222 -13.53 23.39 9.59
C PRO A 222 -13.28 24.79 10.17
N ASN A 223 -12.30 25.50 9.62
CA ASN A 223 -11.97 26.89 9.96
C ASN A 223 -11.63 27.16 11.44
N ARG A 224 -11.37 26.12 12.24
CA ARG A 224 -10.81 26.26 13.59
C ARG A 224 -9.31 26.05 13.53
N ILE A 225 -8.55 27.06 13.94
CA ILE A 225 -7.10 26.98 14.13
C ILE A 225 -6.86 26.98 15.63
N ILE A 226 -6.02 26.06 16.10
CA ILE A 226 -5.55 26.02 17.49
C ILE A 226 -4.11 26.54 17.46
N GLY A 227 -3.92 27.75 18.00
CA GLY A 227 -2.65 28.47 17.94
C GLY A 227 -1.77 28.27 19.16
N ASN A 228 -2.33 27.87 20.30
CA ASN A 228 -1.61 27.70 21.56
C ASN A 228 -2.26 26.66 22.48
N GLU A 229 -1.61 26.35 23.59
CA GLU A 229 -2.05 25.34 24.54
C GLU A 229 -3.36 25.71 25.24
N THR A 230 -3.57 26.99 25.56
CA THR A 230 -4.82 27.47 26.17
C THR A 230 -6.00 27.24 25.24
N GLU A 231 -5.87 27.58 23.97
CA GLU A 231 -6.90 27.32 22.95
C GLU A 231 -7.17 25.83 22.76
N ALA A 232 -6.13 24.98 22.86
CA ALA A 232 -6.29 23.53 22.79
C ALA A 232 -7.08 22.99 23.99
N ALA A 233 -6.76 23.47 25.20
CA ALA A 233 -7.47 23.08 26.42
C ALA A 233 -8.92 23.56 26.41
N SER A 234 -9.18 24.80 25.99
CA SER A 234 -10.54 25.32 25.82
C SER A 234 -11.33 24.52 24.78
N PHE A 235 -10.70 24.11 23.68
CA PHE A 235 -11.34 23.27 22.68
C PHE A 235 -11.75 21.90 23.27
N VAL A 236 -10.93 21.29 24.11
CA VAL A 236 -11.28 20.03 24.78
C VAL A 236 -12.39 20.23 25.81
N ASP A 237 -12.37 21.30 26.60
CA ASP A 237 -13.45 21.59 27.55
C ASP A 237 -14.80 21.88 26.85
N GLU A 238 -14.77 22.52 25.67
CA GLU A 238 -15.98 22.69 24.82
C GLU A 238 -16.57 21.34 24.39
N LEU A 239 -15.72 20.37 24.05
CA LEU A 239 -16.15 19.03 23.61
C LEU A 239 -16.55 18.12 24.77
N GLN A 240 -15.83 18.23 25.88
CA GLN A 240 -16.01 17.41 27.06
C GLN A 240 -15.79 18.26 28.32
N ARG A 241 -16.87 18.96 28.71
CA ARG A 241 -16.85 19.86 29.87
C ARG A 241 -16.39 19.13 31.12
N GLY A 242 -15.45 19.75 31.85
CA GLY A 242 -14.91 19.22 33.10
C GLY A 242 -13.84 18.14 32.91
N ALA A 243 -13.36 17.90 31.69
CA ALA A 243 -12.19 17.06 31.48
C ALA A 243 -10.93 17.74 32.04
N ALA A 244 -10.09 16.95 32.72
CA ALA A 244 -8.76 17.42 33.12
C ALA A 244 -7.77 17.23 31.97
N VAL A 245 -7.25 18.33 31.43
CA VAL A 245 -6.18 18.29 30.41
C VAL A 245 -4.85 18.04 31.11
N LEU A 246 -4.24 16.88 30.84
CA LEU A 246 -2.98 16.49 31.48
C LEU A 246 -1.76 17.11 30.80
N SER A 247 -1.81 17.23 29.47
CA SER A 247 -0.75 17.86 28.68
C SER A 247 -1.29 18.33 27.32
N VAL A 248 -0.61 19.34 26.78
CA VAL A 248 -0.76 19.78 25.39
C VAL A 248 0.64 19.84 24.80
N GLN A 249 0.82 19.34 23.57
CA GLN A 249 2.06 19.51 22.84
C GLN A 249 1.82 20.04 21.43
N PRO A 250 2.61 21.02 20.96
CA PRO A 250 2.56 21.46 19.58
C PRO A 250 3.12 20.38 18.66
N VAL A 251 2.43 20.13 17.55
CA VAL A 251 2.87 19.19 16.53
C VAL A 251 3.19 19.93 15.24
N THR A 252 4.43 19.81 14.78
CA THR A 252 4.85 20.27 13.44
C THR A 252 4.50 19.20 12.42
N ARG A 253 3.67 19.56 11.43
CA ARG A 253 3.31 18.63 10.35
C ARG A 253 4.41 18.57 9.30
N VAL A 254 4.86 17.35 8.98
CA VAL A 254 5.73 17.12 7.82
C VAL A 254 4.91 17.24 6.55
N LYS A 255 5.46 17.92 5.53
CA LYS A 255 4.74 18.22 4.28
C LYS A 255 4.54 16.94 3.47
N LEU A 256 3.29 16.50 3.31
CA LEU A 256 2.92 15.51 2.29
C LEU A 256 3.07 16.16 0.91
N ALA A 257 3.77 15.50 -0.02
CA ALA A 257 3.91 15.94 -1.41
C ALA A 257 2.57 16.02 -2.18
N LEU A 258 1.45 15.63 -1.55
CA LEU A 258 0.15 15.55 -2.21
C LEU A 258 -0.75 16.78 -2.02
N THR A 259 -0.50 17.73 -1.09
CA THR A 259 -1.28 19.01 -1.04
C THR A 259 -0.60 20.09 -0.18
N HIS A 260 -0.62 21.35 -0.63
CA HIS A 260 -0.18 22.52 0.14
C HIS A 260 -1.17 22.84 1.27
N SER A 261 -0.79 22.61 2.53
CA SER A 261 -1.38 23.30 3.69
C SER A 261 -0.53 23.08 4.95
N ILE A 262 0.17 24.11 5.43
CA ILE A 262 0.73 24.14 6.79
C ILE A 262 -0.44 24.40 7.75
N ARG A 263 -0.68 23.51 8.71
CA ARG A 263 -1.59 23.75 9.85
C ARG A 263 -0.94 23.22 11.11
N SER A 264 -0.91 24.04 12.16
CA SER A 264 -0.59 23.58 13.52
C SER A 264 -1.65 22.59 13.99
N SER A 265 -1.25 21.57 14.74
CA SER A 265 -2.15 20.69 15.49
C SER A 265 -1.66 20.55 16.91
N ALA A 266 -2.60 20.37 17.84
CA ALA A 266 -2.32 20.02 19.23
C ALA A 266 -2.81 18.59 19.49
N SER A 267 -2.01 17.79 20.19
CA SER A 267 -2.46 16.53 20.80
C SER A 267 -2.81 16.79 22.25
N VAL A 268 -3.97 16.32 22.71
CA VAL A 268 -4.44 16.51 24.09
C VAL A 268 -4.80 15.17 24.69
N ILE A 269 -4.21 14.86 25.85
CA ILE A 269 -4.56 13.69 26.67
C ILE A 269 -5.38 14.19 27.85
N SER A 270 -6.58 13.62 28.05
CA SER A 270 -7.45 13.96 29.17
C SER A 270 -8.03 12.70 29.82
N THR A 271 -8.27 12.78 31.13
CA THR A 271 -8.99 11.76 31.89
C THR A 271 -10.31 12.31 32.44
N ARG A 272 -11.26 11.42 32.73
CA ARG A 272 -12.38 11.73 33.63
C ARG A 272 -11.97 11.49 35.07
#